data_AF-A0AAN8DIK6-F1
#
_entry.id   AF-A0AAN8DIK6-F1
#
_cell.length_a   1.000
_cell.length_b   1.000
_cell.length_c   1.000
_cell.angle_alpha   90.00
_cell.angle_beta   90.00
_cell.angle_gamma   90.00
#
_symmetry.space_group_name_H-M   'P 1'
#
loop_
_entity.id
_entity.type
_entity.pdbx_description
1 polymer ?
#
loop_
_entity_poly.entity_id
_entity_poly.type
_entity_poly.pdbx_seq_one_letter_code
_entity_poly.pdbx_strand_id
1 'polypeptide(L)' 'MRNTKRGSWFIQELNSSLRLNARDTHLADILVQVNGRIKEREGYAPGTRHHRCKEMSEFTSSLCKNLYFFPKYHPQY' A
#
# COMPACT_ATOMS: atom_id res chain seq x y z
N MET A 1 3.93 11.22 -3.72
CA MET A 1 4.94 11.88 -2.86
C MET A 1 6.10 10.96 -2.59
N ARG A 2 7.33 11.49 -2.66
CA ARG A 2 8.56 10.72 -2.41
C ARG A 2 9.46 11.43 -1.41
N ASN A 3 9.85 10.71 -0.37
CA ASN A 3 10.88 11.16 0.56
C ASN A 3 12.25 10.69 0.07
N THR A 4 13.28 11.53 0.20
CA THR A 4 14.63 11.24 -0.31
C THR A 4 15.34 10.11 0.45
N LYS A 5 15.04 9.91 1.74
CA LYS A 5 15.62 8.84 2.56
C LYS A 5 14.74 7.59 2.64
N ARG A 6 13.42 7.77 2.71
CA ARG A 6 12.45 6.68 2.95
C ARG A 6 11.76 6.17 1.69
N GLY A 7 11.99 6.80 0.54
CA GLY A 7 11.34 6.46 -0.72
C GLY A 7 9.90 6.96 -0.84
N SER A 8 9.14 6.38 -1.77
CA SER A 8 7.77 6.78 -2.09
C SER A 8 6.78 6.32 -1.03
N TRP A 9 5.79 7.15 -0.71
CA TRP A 9 4.79 6.80 0.31
C TRP A 9 4.00 5.55 -0.06
N PHE A 10 3.52 5.49 -1.31
CA PHE A 10 2.77 4.34 -1.82
C PHE A 10 3.55 3.02 -1.64
N ILE A 11 4.83 2.98 -2.02
CA ILE A 11 5.66 1.77 -1.91
C ILE A 11 5.90 1.38 -0.45
N GLN A 12 6.09 2.35 0.45
CA GLN A 12 6.23 2.08 1.88
C GLN A 12 4.97 1.40 2.44
N GLU A 13 3.79 1.94 2.12
CA GLU A 13 2.52 1.40 2.60
C GLU A 13 2.17 0.06 1.95
N LEU A 14 2.43 -0.09 0.65
CA LEU A 14 2.23 -1.34 -0.08
C LEU A 14 3.09 -2.46 0.51
N ASN A 15 4.39 -2.23 0.68
CA ASN A 15 5.30 -3.23 1.26
C ASN A 15 4.87 -3.61 2.69
N SER A 16 4.53 -2.62 3.51
CA SER A 16 4.09 -2.87 4.89
C SER A 16 2.79 -3.66 4.94
N SER A 17 1.80 -3.31 4.11
CA SER A 17 0.49 -3.97 4.08
C SER A 17 0.56 -5.39 3.53
N LEU A 18 1.36 -5.63 2.48
CA LEU A 18 1.60 -6.97 1.96
C LEU A 18 2.28 -7.87 3.00
N ARG A 19 3.34 -7.39 3.66
CA ARG A 19 4.06 -8.19 4.67
C ARG A 19 3.18 -8.58 5.86
N LEU A 20 2.22 -7.75 6.23
CA LEU A 20 1.34 -7.99 7.36
C LEU A 20 0.14 -8.87 6.99
N ASN A 21 -0.46 -8.66 5.81
CA ASN A 21 -1.80 -9.15 5.50
C ASN A 21 -1.86 -10.15 4.34
N ALA A 22 -0.77 -10.39 3.60
CA ALA A 22 -0.81 -11.29 2.43
C ALA A 22 -1.09 -12.76 2.75
N ARG A 23 -1.06 -13.15 4.03
CA ARG A 23 -1.35 -14.51 4.47
C ARG A 23 -2.84 -14.86 4.33
N ASP A 24 -3.71 -13.93 4.66
CA ASP A 24 -5.14 -14.14 4.89
C ASP A 24 -6.04 -13.08 4.24
N THR A 25 -5.47 -12.04 3.65
CA THR A 25 -6.21 -10.99 2.95
C THR A 25 -5.89 -11.02 1.46
N HIS A 26 -6.90 -10.88 0.61
CA HIS A 26 -6.69 -10.80 -0.85
C HIS A 26 -6.19 -9.42 -1.28
N LEU A 27 -5.50 -9.36 -2.43
CA LEU A 27 -4.79 -8.16 -2.87
C LEU A 27 -5.67 -6.89 -2.93
N ALA A 28 -6.90 -6.98 -3.45
CA ALA A 28 -7.77 -5.82 -3.57
C ALA A 28 -8.04 -5.13 -2.21
N ASP A 29 -8.30 -5.91 -1.15
CA ASP A 29 -8.53 -5.37 0.20
C ASP A 29 -7.24 -4.81 0.81
N ILE A 30 -6.10 -5.44 0.54
CA ILE A 30 -4.79 -4.89 0.92
C ILE A 30 -4.59 -3.50 0.28
N LEU A 31 -4.95 -3.34 -1.00
CA LEU A 31 -4.83 -2.07 -1.71
C LEU A 31 -5.82 -1.01 -1.20
N VAL A 32 -7.02 -1.40 -0.75
CA VAL A 32 -7.95 -0.49 -0.05
C VAL A 32 -7.33 0.01 1.26
N GLN A 33 -6.67 -0.86 2.03
CA GLN A 33 -5.96 -0.45 3.25
C GLN A 33 -4.80 0.50 2.94
N VAL A 34 -4.05 0.26 1.86
CA VAL A 34 -3.00 1.17 1.39
C VAL A 34 -3.60 2.55 1.09
N ASN A 35 -4.72 2.62 0.38
CA ASN A 35 -5.41 3.88 0.11
C ASN A 35 -5.80 4.62 1.39
N GLY A 36 -6.31 3.91 2.40
CA GLY A 36 -6.62 4.47 3.72
C GLY A 36 -5.39 5.11 4.38
N ARG A 37 -4.25 4.41 4.39
CA ARG A 37 -3.00 4.92 4.99
C ARG A 37 -2.42 6.11 4.23
N ILE A 38 -2.48 6.08 2.90
CA ILE A 38 -2.02 7.19 2.06
C ILE A 38 -2.89 8.44 2.28
N LYS A 39 -4.22 8.27 2.38
CA LYS A 39 -5.17 9.35 2.69
C LYS A 39 -4.84 10.05 4.01
N GLU A 40 -4.46 9.31 5.06
CA GLU A 40 -4.13 9.87 6.36
C GLU A 40 -2.79 10.63 6.36
N ARG A 41 -1.85 10.22 5.51
CA ARG A 41 -0.49 10.76 5.48
C ARG A 41 -0.42 12.22 5.04
N GLU A 42 0.51 12.97 5.60
CA GLU A 42 0.73 14.39 5.32
C GLU A 42 2.21 14.70 5.06
N GLY A 43 2.46 15.65 4.16
CA GLY A 43 3.80 16.06 3.73
C GLY A 43 4.56 16.81 4.82
N TYR A 44 5.78 16.36 5.15
CA TYR A 44 6.67 17.11 6.03
C TYR A 44 7.86 17.65 5.23
N ALA A 45 7.77 18.90 4.79
CA ALA A 45 8.84 19.62 4.11
C ALA A 45 8.72 21.16 4.37
N PRO A 46 8.89 21.62 5.63
CA PRO A 46 8.74 23.03 6.01
C PRO A 46 9.52 23.98 5.08
N GLY A 47 8.95 25.14 4.78
CA GLY A 47 9.55 26.11 3.86
C GLY A 47 9.39 25.79 2.37
N THR A 48 8.68 24.72 2.02
CA THR A 48 8.36 24.37 0.63
C THR A 48 6.84 24.28 0.41
N ARG A 49 6.41 24.39 -0.84
CA ARG A 49 5.00 24.16 -1.24
C ARG A 49 4.48 22.75 -0.94
N HIS A 50 5.38 21.81 -0.66
CA HIS A 50 5.03 20.42 -0.38
C HIS A 50 4.89 20.16 1.13
N HIS A 51 5.08 21.18 1.98
CA HIS A 51 4.71 21.07 3.37
C HIS A 51 3.19 20.91 3.48
N ARG A 52 2.77 19.95 4.28
CA ARG A 52 1.38 19.60 4.55
C ARG A 52 0.56 19.14 3.33
N CYS A 53 1.23 18.77 2.24
CA CYS A 53 0.54 18.27 1.06
C CYS A 53 -0.09 16.89 1.34
N LYS A 54 -1.12 16.57 0.55
CA LYS A 54 -1.83 15.30 0.58
C LYS A 54 -1.59 14.53 -0.70
N GLU A 55 -1.80 13.22 -0.64
CA GLU A 55 -1.77 12.31 -1.76
C GLU A 55 -2.91 11.31 -1.58
N MET A 56 -3.46 10.82 -2.68
CA MET A 56 -4.44 9.74 -2.69
C MET A 56 -3.98 8.72 -3.73
N SER A 57 -3.90 7.46 -3.33
CA SER A 57 -3.62 6.35 -4.25
C SER A 57 -4.92 5.73 -4.74
N GLU A 58 -4.84 5.08 -5.90
CA GLU A 58 -5.92 4.32 -6.49
C GLU A 58 -5.39 3.02 -7.10
N PHE A 59 -6.29 2.10 -7.39
CA PHE A 59 -6.00 0.91 -8.19
C PHE A 59 -7.19 0.60 -9.09
N THR A 60 -6.92 0.00 -10.23
CA THR A 60 -7.94 -0.53 -11.14
C THR A 60 -7.77 -2.04 -11.25
N SER A 61 -8.87 -2.77 -11.40
CA SER A 61 -8.85 -4.22 -11.46
C SER A 61 -9.87 -4.76 -12.44
N SER A 62 -9.45 -5.76 -13.21
CA SER A 62 -10.30 -6.61 -14.04
C SER A 62 -10.29 -8.07 -13.55
N LEU A 63 -9.85 -8.31 -12.30
CA LEU A 63 -9.82 -9.64 -11.72
C LEU A 63 -11.24 -10.14 -11.46
N CYS A 64 -11.51 -11.39 -11.84
CA CYS A 64 -12.81 -12.03 -11.64
C CYS A 64 -12.89 -12.90 -10.38
N LYS A 65 -11.80 -13.00 -9.61
CA LYS A 65 -11.69 -13.80 -8.39
C LYS A 65 -10.78 -13.11 -7.38
N ASN A 66 -10.94 -13.47 -6.11
CA ASN A 66 -10.06 -12.99 -5.05
C ASN A 66 -8.64 -13.54 -5.26
N LEU A 67 -7.67 -12.63 -5.36
CA LEU A 67 -6.25 -12.95 -5.50
C LEU A 67 -5.59 -13.01 -4.12
N TYR A 68 -5.39 -14.22 -3.61
CA TYR A 68 -4.61 -14.49 -2.40
C TYR A 68 -3.18 -14.91 -2.75
N PHE A 69 -2.22 -14.56 -1.89
CA PHE A 69 -0.81 -14.89 -2.11
C PHE A 69 -0.38 -16.24 -1.52
N PHE A 70 -1.12 -16.76 -0.53
CA PHE A 70 -0.82 -18.02 0.16
C PHE A 70 0.68 -18.24 0.48
N PRO A 71 1.35 -17.28 1.15
CA PRO A 71 2.77 -17.37 1.41
C PRO A 71 3.11 -18.59 2.27
N LYS A 72 4.15 -19.34 1.88
CA LYS A 72 4.61 -20.57 2.56
C LYS A 72 3.60 -21.72 2.57
N TYR A 73 2.55 -21.64 1.76
CA TYR A 73 1.67 -22.79 1.56
C TYR A 73 2.37 -23.84 0.70
N HIS A 74 2.48 -25.05 1.24
CA HIS A 74 2.96 -26.22 0.52
C HIS A 74 1.81 -27.24 0.47
N PRO A 75 1.24 -27.53 -0.71
CA PRO A 75 0.25 -28.59 -0.82
C PRO A 75 0.92 -29.93 -0.48
N GLN A 76 0.35 -30.65 0.48
CA GLN A 76 0.70 -32.04 0.74
C GLN A 76 0.03 -32.88 -0.36
N TYR A 77 0.85 -33.47 -1.22
CA TYR A 77 0.41 -34.48 -2.19
C TYR A 77 0.67 -35.88 -1.64
#